data_AF-A0A855LT40-F1
#
_entry.id   AF-A0A855LT40-F1
#
_cell.length_a   1.000
_cell.length_b   1.000
_cell.length_c   1.000
_cell.angle_alpha   90.00
_cell.angle_beta   90.00
_cell.angle_gamma   90.00
#
_symmetry.space_group_name_H-M   'P 1'
#
loop_
_entity.id
_entity.type
_entity.pdbx_description
1 polymer ?
#
loop_
_entity_poly.entity_id
_entity_poly.type
_entity_poly.pdbx_seq_one_letter_code
_entity_poly.pdbx_strand_id
1 'polypeptide(L)'
;MELRLSLFGVKRSIDLSGLARFRNTWVVLAASVLVIPLTLWLLAPAAVPDLAHGNVAGAQALKEGWNKGDIIVLVRHVERCDHSKAACLSGHDGITDRSRSVAVSVGAQFEQLGLDKADVYNSPMMRTVQTAGYMFNKAATGEDWLISCKGRMLQDALAHKVPGRNLILVTHSECMAQLEKDLKVPASTLGYGASLFVSAASPAAPQMLGFIEASDWRTVTTR
;
A
#
# COMPACT_ATOMS: atom_id res chain seq x y z
N MET A 1 3.81 -55.76 5.92
CA MET A 1 2.68 -56.05 5.02
C MET A 1 3.27 -56.87 3.88
N GLU A 2 3.10 -58.18 3.92
CA GLU A 2 3.71 -59.09 2.94
C GLU A 2 2.76 -59.32 1.78
N LEU A 3 3.24 -59.12 0.54
CA LEU A 3 2.54 -59.55 -0.66
C LEU A 3 3.05 -60.94 -1.04
N ARG A 4 2.15 -61.91 -1.14
CA ARG A 4 2.45 -63.26 -1.63
C ARG A 4 1.93 -63.40 -3.05
N LEU A 5 2.84 -63.42 -4.03
CA LEU A 5 2.52 -63.87 -5.38
C LEU A 5 2.91 -65.34 -5.53
N SER A 6 1.94 -66.15 -5.96
CA SER A 6 2.13 -67.56 -6.29
C SER A 6 2.13 -67.71 -7.80
N LEU A 7 3.32 -67.82 -8.40
CA LEU A 7 3.48 -68.42 -9.72
C LEU A 7 4.46 -69.60 -9.57
N PHE A 8 3.98 -70.79 -9.96
CA PHE A 8 4.78 -72.01 -10.12
C PHE A 8 5.61 -72.46 -8.90
N GLY A 9 4.97 -72.65 -7.74
CA GLY A 9 5.46 -73.56 -6.69
C GLY A 9 6.67 -73.13 -5.85
N VAL A 10 7.31 -71.99 -6.12
CA VAL A 10 8.41 -71.46 -5.29
C VAL A 10 7.92 -70.28 -4.44
N LYS A 11 7.89 -70.44 -3.12
CA LYS A 11 7.58 -69.33 -2.19
C LYS A 11 8.82 -68.47 -1.96
N ARG A 12 8.88 -67.29 -2.57
CA ARG A 12 9.82 -66.22 -2.16
C ARG A 12 9.03 -65.14 -1.42
N SER A 13 9.30 -64.97 -0.13
CA SER A 13 8.83 -63.84 0.65
C SER A 13 9.76 -62.66 0.43
N ILE A 14 9.23 -61.57 -0.13
CA ILE A 14 9.96 -60.30 -0.23
C ILE A 14 9.64 -59.52 1.04
N ASP A 15 10.64 -59.36 1.90
CA ASP A 15 10.50 -58.55 3.11
C ASP A 15 10.52 -57.06 2.72
N LEU A 16 9.35 -56.44 2.75
CA LEU A 16 9.12 -55.03 2.45
C LEU A 16 9.29 -54.14 3.71
N SER A 17 9.75 -54.69 4.83
CA SER A 17 9.95 -53.95 6.09
C SER A 17 10.88 -52.74 5.92
N GLY A 18 11.93 -52.84 5.10
CA GLY A 18 12.81 -51.72 4.75
C GLY A 18 12.11 -50.61 3.95
N LEU A 19 11.19 -50.98 3.05
CA LEU A 19 10.38 -50.03 2.26
C LEU A 19 9.32 -49.31 3.09
N ALA A 20 8.84 -49.90 4.20
CA ALA A 20 7.91 -49.23 5.11
C ALA A 20 8.56 -48.01 5.80
N ARG A 21 9.86 -48.10 6.13
CA ARG A 21 10.63 -46.97 6.68
C ARG A 21 10.77 -45.84 5.66
N PHE A 22 11.07 -46.16 4.40
CA PHE A 22 11.10 -45.17 3.31
C PHE A 22 9.71 -44.61 2.98
N ARG A 23 8.64 -45.42 3.06
CA ARG A 23 7.25 -44.97 2.85
C ARG A 23 6.86 -43.91 3.88
N ASN A 24 7.24 -44.09 5.14
CA ASN A 24 7.04 -43.07 6.16
C ASN A 24 7.87 -41.81 5.87
N THR A 25 9.13 -41.94 5.41
CA THR A 25 9.94 -40.79 4.99
C THR A 25 9.31 -40.04 3.81
N TRP A 26 8.81 -40.73 2.79
CA TRP A 26 8.13 -40.12 1.63
C TRP A 26 6.82 -39.43 2.01
N VAL A 27 6.05 -40.02 2.93
CA VAL A 27 4.82 -39.39 3.46
C VAL A 27 5.18 -38.12 4.25
N VAL A 28 6.22 -38.17 5.08
CA VAL A 28 6.68 -36.99 5.84
C VAL A 28 7.21 -35.90 4.90
N LEU A 29 7.97 -36.27 3.87
CA LEU A 29 8.47 -35.32 2.86
C LEU A 29 7.30 -34.69 2.08
N ALA A 30 6.35 -35.49 1.62
CA ALA A 30 5.17 -35.00 0.91
C ALA A 30 4.31 -34.07 1.78
N ALA A 31 4.10 -34.43 3.04
CA ALA A 31 3.40 -33.58 4.00
C ALA A 31 4.16 -32.27 4.25
N SER A 32 5.49 -32.33 4.39
CA SER A 32 6.34 -31.15 4.61
C SER A 32 6.31 -30.19 3.42
N VAL A 33 6.30 -30.71 2.19
CA VAL A 33 6.18 -29.91 0.96
C VAL A 33 4.85 -29.17 0.87
N LEU A 34 3.78 -29.66 1.51
CA LEU A 34 2.49 -28.96 1.56
C LEU A 34 2.39 -28.01 2.76
N VAL A 35 2.81 -28.44 3.94
CA VAL A 35 2.66 -27.70 5.19
C VAL A 35 3.60 -26.50 5.24
N ILE A 36 4.86 -26.63 4.84
CA ILE A 36 5.84 -25.55 4.96
C ILE A 36 5.42 -24.33 4.11
N PRO A 37 5.09 -24.45 2.81
CA PRO A 37 4.67 -23.29 2.01
C PRO A 37 3.37 -22.67 2.51
N LEU A 38 2.40 -23.48 2.93
CA LEU A 38 1.15 -22.99 3.50
C LEU A 38 1.41 -22.20 4.79
N THR A 39 2.28 -22.71 5.66
CA THR A 39 2.63 -22.03 6.91
C THR A 39 3.36 -20.71 6.64
N LEU A 40 4.30 -20.70 5.68
CA LEU A 40 4.98 -19.47 5.26
C LEU A 40 4.02 -18.45 4.65
N TRP A 41 3.02 -18.90 3.88
CA TRP A 41 2.00 -18.04 3.30
C TRP A 41 1.05 -17.45 4.36
N LEU A 42 0.61 -18.25 5.34
CA LEU A 42 -0.24 -17.80 6.44
C LEU A 42 0.48 -16.86 7.41
N LEU A 43 1.81 -16.99 7.54
CA LEU A 43 2.65 -16.11 8.37
C LEU A 43 3.22 -14.91 7.59
N ALA A 44 2.97 -14.81 6.28
CA ALA A 44 3.42 -13.68 5.50
C ALA A 44 2.73 -12.40 6.01
N PRO A 45 3.46 -11.27 6.11
CA PRO A 45 2.87 -10.01 6.52
C PRO A 45 1.72 -9.62 5.59
N ALA A 46 0.60 -9.19 6.18
CA ALA A 46 -0.56 -8.73 5.42
C ALA A 46 -0.16 -7.54 4.54
N ALA A 47 -0.62 -7.56 3.28
CA ALA A 47 -0.46 -6.43 2.38
C ALA A 47 -1.18 -5.18 2.93
N VAL A 48 -0.75 -4.00 2.47
CA VAL A 48 -1.46 -2.76 2.77
C VAL A 48 -2.90 -2.88 2.26
N PRO A 49 -3.93 -2.62 3.10
CA PRO A 49 -5.31 -2.78 2.68
C PRO A 49 -5.70 -1.81 1.56
N ASP A 50 -6.48 -2.29 0.60
CA ASP A 50 -7.25 -1.42 -0.28
C ASP A 50 -8.48 -0.91 0.50
N LEU A 51 -8.63 0.41 0.62
CA LEU A 51 -9.77 1.04 1.29
C LEU A 51 -10.98 1.23 0.36
N ALA A 52 -10.80 0.99 -0.94
CA ALA A 52 -11.87 0.92 -1.92
C ALA A 52 -12.47 -0.49 -2.00
N HIS A 53 -13.30 -0.75 -3.02
CA HIS A 53 -13.79 -2.09 -3.38
C HIS A 53 -14.45 -2.90 -2.25
N GLY A 54 -15.26 -2.25 -1.42
CA GLY A 54 -16.06 -2.93 -0.39
C GLY A 54 -15.38 -3.08 0.97
N ASN A 55 -14.20 -2.47 1.19
CA ASN A 55 -13.61 -2.36 2.52
C ASN A 55 -14.31 -1.28 3.37
N VAL A 56 -15.55 -1.55 3.76
CA VAL A 56 -16.40 -0.63 4.55
C VAL A 56 -15.73 -0.27 5.88
N ALA A 57 -15.13 -1.24 6.56
CA ALA A 57 -14.49 -1.03 7.86
C ALA A 57 -13.28 -0.09 7.74
N GLY A 58 -12.42 -0.29 6.73
CA GLY A 58 -11.29 0.59 6.46
C GLY A 58 -11.73 2.00 6.07
N ALA A 59 -12.74 2.12 5.21
CA ALA A 59 -13.30 3.41 4.83
C ALA A 59 -13.95 4.16 6.01
N GLN A 60 -14.63 3.44 6.91
CA GLN A 60 -15.16 4.01 8.16
C GLN A 60 -14.04 4.49 9.07
N ALA A 61 -13.00 3.67 9.28
CA ALA A 61 -11.83 4.07 10.07
C ALA A 61 -11.14 5.32 9.50
N LEU A 62 -11.00 5.40 8.17
CA LEU A 62 -10.50 6.61 7.49
C LEU A 62 -11.39 7.82 7.81
N LYS A 63 -12.71 7.71 7.63
CA LYS A 63 -13.64 8.81 7.89
C LYS A 63 -13.62 9.26 9.35
N GLU A 64 -13.61 8.33 10.29
CA GLU A 64 -13.56 8.62 11.72
C GLU A 64 -12.26 9.31 12.12
N GLY A 65 -11.12 8.78 11.66
CA GLY A 65 -9.81 9.40 11.91
C GLY A 65 -9.72 10.78 11.26
N TRP A 66 -10.26 10.94 10.04
CA TRP A 66 -10.28 12.22 9.35
C TRP A 66 -11.05 13.29 10.13
N ASN A 67 -12.23 12.93 10.65
CA ASN A 67 -13.06 13.83 11.47
C ASN A 67 -12.36 14.26 12.77
N LYS A 68 -11.53 13.39 13.34
CA LYS A 68 -10.72 13.69 14.53
C LYS A 68 -9.46 14.51 14.20
N GLY A 69 -9.06 14.55 12.94
CA GLY A 69 -7.82 15.19 12.52
C GLY A 69 -6.59 14.32 12.81
N ASP A 70 -6.74 13.00 12.79
CA ASP A 70 -5.69 12.03 13.16
C ASP A 70 -4.97 11.43 11.95
N ILE A 71 -5.29 11.85 10.73
CA ILE A 71 -4.79 11.21 9.51
C ILE A 71 -3.55 11.90 8.96
N ILE A 72 -2.56 11.11 8.57
CA ILE A 72 -1.51 11.49 7.63
C ILE A 72 -1.84 10.79 6.30
N VAL A 73 -1.82 11.53 5.20
CA VAL A 73 -2.00 10.97 3.86
C VAL A 73 -0.85 11.40 2.95
N LEU A 74 -0.25 10.43 2.27
CA LEU A 74 0.67 10.69 1.18
C LEU A 74 -0.09 10.52 -0.13
N VAL A 75 0.03 11.49 -1.02
CA VAL A 75 -0.56 11.44 -2.36
C VAL A 75 0.57 11.38 -3.38
N ARG A 76 0.59 10.37 -4.24
CA ARG A 76 1.51 10.34 -5.37
C ARG A 76 1.12 11.43 -6.36
N HIS A 77 2.09 12.15 -6.90
CA HIS A 77 1.82 13.04 -8.04
C HIS A 77 1.08 12.32 -9.17
N VAL A 78 0.27 13.04 -9.96
CA VAL A 78 -0.40 12.47 -11.13
C VAL A 78 0.59 12.28 -12.30
N GLU A 79 0.15 11.69 -13.42
CA GLU A 79 1.03 11.30 -14.53
C GLU A 79 2.05 12.39 -14.91
N ARG A 80 3.34 12.07 -14.81
CA ARG A 80 4.44 12.97 -15.17
C ARG A 80 4.68 13.01 -16.68
N CYS A 81 5.09 14.16 -17.20
CA CYS A 81 5.23 14.34 -18.64
C CYS A 81 6.44 13.60 -19.25
N ASP A 82 7.61 13.70 -18.63
CA ASP A 82 8.87 13.08 -19.08
C ASP A 82 8.87 11.53 -19.09
N HIS A 83 7.82 10.87 -18.58
CA HIS A 83 7.62 9.42 -18.70
C HIS A 83 6.39 9.05 -19.56
N SER A 84 5.80 10.02 -20.27
CA SER A 84 4.61 9.81 -21.09
C SER A 84 4.80 10.37 -22.50
N LYS A 85 4.02 9.85 -23.45
CA LYS A 85 3.91 10.43 -24.80
C LYS A 85 2.78 11.46 -24.90
N ALA A 86 2.02 11.65 -23.82
CA ALA A 86 0.94 12.62 -23.77
C ALA A 86 1.49 14.06 -23.74
N ALA A 87 0.66 15.03 -24.15
CA ALA A 87 1.04 16.44 -24.09
C ALA A 87 1.32 16.88 -22.64
N CYS A 88 2.42 17.61 -22.43
CA CYS A 88 2.70 18.25 -21.15
C CYS A 88 1.69 19.37 -20.90
N LEU A 89 1.29 19.55 -19.65
CA LEU A 89 0.53 20.73 -19.25
C LEU A 89 1.41 21.99 -19.31
N SER A 90 2.56 21.92 -18.65
CA SER A 90 3.60 22.95 -18.66
C SER A 90 4.86 22.38 -18.02
N GLY A 91 6.02 22.68 -18.60
CA GLY A 91 7.32 22.14 -18.18
C GLY A 91 7.51 20.66 -18.53
N HIS A 92 8.74 20.29 -18.87
CA HIS A 92 9.07 18.90 -19.24
C HIS A 92 8.98 17.90 -18.06
N ASP A 93 9.21 18.39 -16.84
CA ASP A 93 9.25 17.64 -15.58
C ASP A 93 7.95 17.80 -14.76
N GLY A 94 6.94 18.45 -15.35
CA GLY A 94 5.60 18.63 -14.82
C GLY A 94 4.67 17.43 -15.06
N ILE A 95 3.37 17.68 -14.98
CA ILE A 95 2.31 16.69 -15.24
C ILE A 95 1.83 16.75 -16.71
N THR A 96 1.17 15.70 -17.18
CA THR A 96 0.50 15.71 -18.48
C THR A 96 -0.80 16.51 -18.44
N ASP A 97 -1.20 17.14 -19.54
CA ASP A 97 -2.45 17.93 -19.61
C ASP A 97 -3.68 17.10 -19.26
N ARG A 98 -3.72 15.84 -19.74
CA ARG A 98 -4.83 14.91 -19.42
C ARG A 98 -4.91 14.53 -17.95
N SER A 99 -3.79 14.53 -17.23
CA SER A 99 -3.76 14.12 -15.81
C SER A 99 -4.24 15.23 -14.87
N ARG A 100 -4.35 16.47 -15.36
CA ARG A 100 -4.96 17.59 -14.63
C ARG A 100 -6.35 17.24 -14.11
N SER A 101 -7.20 16.61 -14.93
CA SER A 101 -8.56 16.24 -14.52
C SER A 101 -8.57 15.15 -13.46
N VAL A 102 -7.56 14.27 -13.44
CA VAL A 102 -7.37 13.27 -12.39
C VAL A 102 -7.06 13.96 -11.06
N ALA A 103 -6.14 14.92 -11.06
CA ALA A 103 -5.83 15.72 -9.86
C ALA A 103 -7.07 16.44 -9.33
N VAL A 104 -7.84 17.12 -10.19
CA VAL A 104 -9.09 17.77 -9.80
C VAL A 104 -10.10 16.77 -9.22
N SER A 105 -10.26 15.60 -9.86
CA SER A 105 -11.20 14.55 -9.43
C SER A 105 -10.85 14.01 -8.05
N VAL A 106 -9.58 13.72 -7.77
CA VAL A 106 -9.12 13.26 -6.45
C VAL A 106 -9.24 14.39 -5.42
N GLY A 107 -8.89 15.62 -5.79
CA GLY A 107 -9.08 16.81 -4.96
C GLY A 107 -10.52 16.97 -4.45
N ALA A 108 -11.50 16.79 -5.33
CA ALA A 108 -12.92 16.84 -4.98
C ALA A 108 -13.33 15.77 -3.95
N GLN A 109 -12.64 14.61 -3.90
CA GLN A 109 -12.89 13.61 -2.87
C GLN A 109 -12.36 14.04 -1.50
N PHE A 110 -11.17 14.66 -1.48
CA PHE A 110 -10.64 15.27 -0.26
C PHE A 110 -11.49 16.45 0.24
N GLU A 111 -12.06 17.24 -0.66
CA GLU A 111 -13.04 18.27 -0.31
C GLU A 111 -14.28 17.67 0.39
N GLN A 112 -14.78 16.52 -0.08
CA GLN A 112 -15.89 15.81 0.57
C GLN A 112 -15.53 15.25 1.95
N LEU A 113 -14.26 14.88 2.18
CA LEU A 113 -13.79 14.51 3.52
C LEU A 113 -13.71 15.73 4.45
N GLY A 114 -13.44 16.91 3.90
CA GLY A 114 -13.37 18.20 4.60
C GLY A 114 -11.93 18.66 4.83
N LEU A 115 -11.58 19.82 4.25
CA LEU A 115 -10.22 20.37 4.21
C LEU A 115 -9.94 21.50 5.22
N ASP A 116 -10.91 21.85 6.07
CA ASP A 116 -10.77 22.98 7.01
C ASP A 116 -9.73 22.70 8.11
N LYS A 117 -9.62 21.42 8.49
CA LYS A 117 -8.66 20.92 9.48
C LYS A 117 -7.58 20.08 8.83
N ALA A 118 -7.05 20.52 7.69
CA ALA A 118 -5.97 19.85 7.00
C ALA A 118 -4.83 20.82 6.68
N ASP A 119 -3.60 20.37 6.93
CA ASP A 119 -2.36 21.02 6.50
C ASP A 119 -1.85 20.31 5.24
N VAL A 120 -1.43 21.08 4.24
CA VAL A 120 -1.06 20.56 2.91
C VAL A 120 0.35 20.99 2.54
N TYR A 121 1.21 20.02 2.27
CA TYR A 121 2.58 20.21 1.81
C TYR A 121 2.82 19.42 0.52
N ASN A 122 3.80 19.84 -0.28
CA ASN A 122 4.24 19.11 -1.47
C ASN A 122 5.75 19.08 -1.55
N SER A 123 6.32 18.12 -2.30
CA SER A 123 7.74 18.25 -2.68
C SER A 123 7.91 19.44 -3.64
N PRO A 124 9.09 20.10 -3.67
CA PRO A 124 9.34 21.25 -4.53
C PRO A 124 9.34 20.92 -6.03
N MET A 125 9.28 19.64 -6.43
CA MET A 125 9.26 19.24 -7.84
C MET A 125 8.01 19.77 -8.55
N MET A 126 8.17 20.21 -9.80
CA MET A 126 7.09 20.82 -10.58
C MET A 126 5.84 19.93 -10.67
N ARG A 127 6.01 18.62 -10.87
CA ARG A 127 4.89 17.66 -10.90
C ARG A 127 4.10 17.60 -9.58
N THR A 128 4.75 17.70 -8.42
CA THR A 128 4.07 17.67 -7.11
C THR A 128 3.43 19.02 -6.80
N VAL A 129 4.07 20.13 -7.18
CA VAL A 129 3.50 21.48 -7.09
C VAL A 129 2.22 21.58 -7.93
N GLN A 130 2.28 21.16 -9.20
CA GLN A 130 1.13 21.18 -10.11
C GLN A 130 0.01 20.25 -9.61
N THR A 131 0.35 19.01 -9.19
CA THR A 131 -0.65 18.09 -8.64
C THR A 131 -1.36 18.71 -7.43
N ALA A 132 -0.60 19.22 -6.45
CA ALA A 132 -1.17 19.85 -5.25
C ALA A 132 -2.03 21.07 -5.59
N GLY A 133 -1.58 21.90 -6.53
CA GLY A 133 -2.31 23.08 -7.00
C GLY A 133 -3.68 22.73 -7.58
N TYR A 134 -3.76 21.70 -8.43
CA TYR A 134 -5.04 21.25 -9.00
C TYR A 134 -5.92 20.47 -8.02
N MET A 135 -5.33 19.80 -7.03
CA MET A 135 -6.10 19.04 -6.03
C MET A 135 -6.74 19.92 -4.97
N PHE A 136 -6.01 20.90 -4.43
CA PHE A 136 -6.39 21.54 -3.17
C PHE A 136 -6.66 23.04 -3.30
N ASN A 137 -6.36 23.65 -4.45
CA ASN A 137 -6.56 25.08 -4.72
C ASN A 137 -6.05 26.02 -3.60
N LYS A 138 -5.08 25.53 -2.81
CA LYS A 138 -4.42 26.19 -1.69
C LYS A 138 -2.94 26.18 -1.97
N ALA A 139 -2.24 27.23 -1.54
CA ALA A 139 -0.78 27.29 -1.63
C ALA A 139 -0.19 26.19 -0.74
N ALA A 140 0.12 25.05 -1.34
CA ALA A 140 0.84 23.99 -0.67
C ALA A 140 2.33 24.38 -0.64
N THR A 141 2.94 24.33 0.53
CA THR A 141 4.34 24.71 0.72
C THR A 141 5.25 23.61 0.15
N GLY A 142 6.22 24.03 -0.67
CA GLY A 142 7.25 23.14 -1.22
C GLY A 142 8.28 22.80 -0.14
N GLU A 143 8.39 21.52 0.21
CA GLU A 143 9.22 21.03 1.31
C GLU A 143 10.21 19.96 0.82
N ASP A 144 11.51 20.18 1.03
CA ASP A 144 12.58 19.32 0.51
C ASP A 144 12.56 17.90 1.09
N TRP A 145 12.04 17.72 2.31
CA TRP A 145 11.95 16.41 2.94
C TRP A 145 10.93 15.48 2.23
N LEU A 146 10.00 16.05 1.46
CA LEU A 146 9.05 15.30 0.62
C LEU A 146 9.66 14.80 -0.70
N ILE A 147 10.94 15.04 -0.95
CA ILE A 147 11.74 14.38 -1.99
C ILE A 147 12.96 13.67 -1.40
N SER A 148 13.51 14.16 -0.29
CA SER A 148 14.67 13.60 0.42
C SER A 148 14.28 12.72 1.61
N CYS A 149 13.27 11.86 1.43
CA CYS A 149 12.57 11.15 2.50
C CYS A 149 13.26 9.86 2.99
N LYS A 150 14.36 9.43 2.36
CA LYS A 150 15.00 8.13 2.61
C LYS A 150 15.34 7.93 4.10
N GLY A 151 14.77 6.88 4.69
CA GLY A 151 14.98 6.48 6.09
C GLY A 151 14.30 7.36 7.15
N ARG A 152 13.51 8.37 6.75
CA ARG A 152 12.98 9.39 7.68
C ARG A 152 11.54 9.82 7.38
N MET A 153 10.87 9.21 6.41
CA MET A 153 9.55 9.65 5.94
C MET A 153 8.52 9.69 7.06
N LEU A 154 8.40 8.61 7.86
CA LEU A 154 7.46 8.57 8.97
C LEU A 154 7.82 9.58 10.06
N GLN A 155 9.11 9.68 10.39
CA GLN A 155 9.60 10.61 11.41
C GLN A 155 9.31 12.06 11.04
N ASP A 156 9.60 12.46 9.80
CA ASP A 156 9.34 13.81 9.33
C ASP A 156 7.83 14.09 9.24
N ALA A 157 7.04 13.13 8.76
CA ALA A 157 5.58 13.28 8.71
C ALA A 157 4.98 13.48 10.11
N LEU A 158 5.42 12.71 11.11
CA LEU A 158 4.99 12.88 12.50
C LEU A 158 5.45 14.22 13.09
N ALA A 159 6.65 14.69 12.75
CA ALA A 159 7.16 15.98 13.23
C ALA A 159 6.36 17.18 12.69
N HIS A 160 5.79 17.05 11.48
CA HIS A 160 4.94 18.08 10.87
C HIS A 160 3.44 17.89 11.16
N LYS A 161 3.05 16.79 11.82
CA LYS A 161 1.65 16.49 12.12
C LYS A 161 1.18 17.33 13.32
N VAL A 162 0.23 18.24 13.07
CA VAL A 162 -0.41 19.02 14.14
C VAL A 162 -1.56 18.21 14.76
N PRO A 163 -1.66 18.09 16.11
CA PRO A 163 -2.78 17.44 16.76
C PRO A 163 -4.13 18.05 16.36
N GLY A 164 -5.12 17.21 16.05
CA GLY A 164 -6.46 17.65 15.63
C GLY A 164 -6.55 18.20 14.20
N ARG A 165 -5.47 18.12 13.40
CA ARG A 165 -5.44 18.48 11.97
C ARG A 165 -4.85 17.36 11.13
N ASN A 166 -5.53 16.98 10.06
CA ASN A 166 -5.00 16.02 9.09
C ASN A 166 -3.77 16.61 8.38
N LEU A 167 -2.86 15.75 7.94
CA LEU A 167 -1.66 16.15 7.20
C LEU A 167 -1.69 15.50 5.81
N ILE A 168 -1.66 16.32 4.77
CA ILE A 168 -1.67 15.91 3.37
C ILE A 168 -0.30 16.21 2.75
N LEU A 169 0.33 15.19 2.18
CA LEU A 169 1.70 15.25 1.66
C LEU A 169 1.72 14.80 0.19
N VAL A 170 1.85 15.73 -0.75
CA VAL A 170 1.96 15.40 -2.19
C VAL A 170 3.41 15.11 -2.55
N THR A 171 3.70 13.84 -2.88
CA THR A 171 5.07 13.30 -3.00
C THR A 171 5.20 12.28 -4.13
N HIS A 172 6.21 11.42 -4.05
CA HIS A 172 6.62 10.43 -5.04
C HIS A 172 6.45 9.01 -4.49
N SER A 173 6.43 8.04 -5.41
CA SER A 173 6.33 6.61 -5.08
C SER A 173 7.39 6.15 -4.09
N GLU A 174 8.60 6.68 -4.19
CA GLU A 174 9.75 6.34 -3.37
C GLU A 174 9.53 6.72 -1.90
N CYS A 175 8.89 7.86 -1.65
CA CYS A 175 8.56 8.29 -0.30
C CYS A 175 7.38 7.52 0.29
N MET A 176 6.41 7.13 -0.54
CA MET A 176 5.33 6.22 -0.11
C MET A 176 5.90 4.85 0.29
N ALA A 177 6.78 4.28 -0.53
CA ALA A 177 7.47 3.03 -0.22
C ALA A 177 8.35 3.15 1.03
N GLN A 178 8.97 4.32 1.26
CA GLN A 178 9.72 4.57 2.48
C GLN A 178 8.82 4.62 3.72
N LEU A 179 7.62 5.21 3.63
CA LEU A 179 6.65 5.21 4.72
C LEU A 179 6.18 3.80 5.07
N GLU A 180 5.86 2.98 4.05
CA GLU A 180 5.51 1.57 4.22
C GLU A 180 6.63 0.80 4.93
N LYS A 181 7.88 1.04 4.52
CA LYS A 181 9.06 0.46 5.16
C LYS A 181 9.22 0.89 6.62
N ASP A 182 9.01 2.17 6.93
CA ASP A 182 9.11 2.70 8.29
C ASP A 182 8.05 2.08 9.21
N LEU A 183 6.85 1.81 8.67
CA LEU A 183 5.75 1.12 9.34
C LEU A 183 5.86 -0.41 9.30
N LYS A 184 6.91 -0.96 8.69
CA LYS A 184 7.19 -2.40 8.58
C LYS A 184 6.06 -3.18 7.90
N VAL A 185 5.40 -2.58 6.92
CA VAL A 185 4.41 -3.24 6.07
C VAL A 185 5.02 -3.56 4.69
N PRO A 186 4.49 -4.56 3.96
CA PRO A 186 4.92 -4.83 2.59
C PRO A 186 4.72 -3.60 1.70
N ALA A 187 5.63 -3.37 0.76
CA ALA A 187 5.51 -2.26 -0.18
C ALA A 187 4.37 -2.49 -1.18
N SER A 188 3.62 -1.43 -1.49
CA SER A 188 2.53 -1.45 -2.46
C SER A 188 2.95 -0.84 -3.79
N THR A 189 2.41 -1.37 -4.88
CA THR A 189 2.61 -0.77 -6.22
C THR A 189 1.48 0.22 -6.50
N LEU A 190 1.67 1.47 -6.08
CA LEU A 190 0.64 2.50 -6.14
C LEU A 190 0.69 3.30 -7.44
N GLY A 191 -0.45 3.50 -8.09
CA GLY A 191 -0.62 4.27 -9.33
C GLY A 191 -0.43 5.78 -9.16
N TYR A 192 -0.41 6.50 -10.28
CA TYR A 192 -0.41 7.96 -10.29
C TYR A 192 -1.69 8.51 -9.64
N GLY A 193 -1.55 9.48 -8.73
CA GLY A 193 -2.68 10.03 -7.96
C GLY A 193 -3.20 9.16 -6.82
N ALA A 194 -2.57 8.00 -6.55
CA ALA A 194 -2.92 7.15 -5.42
C ALA A 194 -2.68 7.87 -4.09
N SER A 195 -3.50 7.55 -3.09
CA SER A 195 -3.44 8.10 -1.73
C SER A 195 -3.18 6.99 -0.72
N LEU A 196 -2.18 7.13 0.14
CA LEU A 196 -1.80 6.18 1.19
C LEU A 196 -2.03 6.81 2.57
N PHE A 197 -2.85 6.14 3.39
CA PHE A 197 -3.39 6.69 4.64
C PHE A 197 -2.78 5.99 5.86
N VAL A 198 -2.34 6.81 6.81
CA VAL A 198 -1.80 6.39 8.10
C VAL A 198 -2.58 7.09 9.21
N SER A 199 -3.03 6.33 10.19
CA SER A 199 -3.57 6.85 11.43
C SER A 199 -2.42 7.24 12.36
N ALA A 200 -2.42 8.49 12.81
CA ALA A 200 -1.52 9.05 13.81
C ALA A 200 -2.26 9.37 15.12
N ALA A 201 -3.39 8.71 15.39
CA ALA A 201 -4.15 8.85 16.64
C ALA A 201 -3.29 8.60 17.90
N SER A 202 -2.29 7.72 17.77
CA SER A 202 -1.20 7.59 18.73
C SER A 202 0.13 7.85 18.01
N PRO A 203 0.76 9.03 18.19
CA PRO A 203 2.02 9.35 17.51
C PRO A 203 3.18 8.38 17.82
N ALA A 204 3.14 7.70 18.97
CA ALA A 204 4.12 6.68 19.34
C ALA A 204 3.91 5.34 18.62
N ALA A 205 2.72 5.11 18.07
CA ALA A 205 2.35 3.87 17.38
C ALA A 205 1.41 4.17 16.20
N PRO A 206 1.88 4.88 15.17
CA PRO A 206 1.09 5.14 13.96
C PRO A 206 0.75 3.83 13.25
N GLN A 207 -0.42 3.78 12.62
CA GLN A 207 -0.97 2.56 12.01
C GLN A 207 -1.26 2.78 10.54
N MET A 208 -0.83 1.84 9.69
CA MET A 208 -1.23 1.80 8.28
C MET A 208 -2.73 1.52 8.19
N LEU A 209 -3.50 2.42 7.58
CA LEU A 209 -4.92 2.19 7.30
C LEU A 209 -5.08 1.48 5.96
N GLY A 210 -4.43 1.99 4.93
CA GLY A 210 -4.56 1.44 3.59
C GLY A 210 -4.31 2.50 2.51
N PHE A 211 -4.59 2.13 1.26
CA PHE A 211 -4.51 3.04 0.12
C PHE A 211 -5.85 3.14 -0.62
N ILE A 212 -5.98 4.19 -1.43
CA ILE A 212 -7.04 4.36 -2.43
C ILE A 212 -6.37 4.78 -3.74
N GLU A 213 -6.57 4.03 -4.81
CA GLU A 213 -6.14 4.43 -6.15
C GLU A 213 -6.99 5.57 -6.70
N ALA A 214 -6.41 6.39 -7.57
CA ALA A 214 -7.10 7.56 -8.12
C ALA A 214 -8.43 7.20 -8.81
N SER A 215 -8.51 6.04 -9.48
CA SER A 215 -9.70 5.56 -10.17
C SER A 215 -10.80 5.01 -9.24
N ASP A 216 -10.42 4.68 -8.00
CA ASP A 216 -11.21 3.78 -7.16
C ASP A 216 -11.95 4.51 -6.04
N TRP A 217 -11.68 5.81 -5.88
CA TRP A 217 -12.39 6.70 -4.96
C TRP A 217 -13.92 6.58 -5.04
N ARG A 218 -14.47 6.43 -6.25
CA ARG A 218 -15.92 6.26 -6.47
C ARG A 218 -16.52 4.99 -5.83
N THR A 219 -15.67 4.03 -5.46
CA THR A 219 -16.08 2.74 -4.89
C THR A 219 -15.92 2.71 -3.36
N VAL A 220 -15.39 3.78 -2.77
CA VAL A 220 -15.25 3.91 -1.32
C VAL A 220 -16.63 4.10 -0.72
N THR A 221 -17.06 3.15 0.11
CA THR A 221 -18.32 3.24 0.86
C THR A 221 -18.03 3.26 2.36
N THR A 222 -18.73 4.13 3.08
CA THR A 222 -18.64 4.23 4.55
C THR A 222 -19.89 3.66 5.23
N ARG A 223 -20.76 3.01 4.47
CA ARG A 223 -22.02 2.39 4.89
C ARG A 223 -22.09 0.95 4.41
#